data_AF-A0A392RYF2-F1
#
_entry.id   AF-A0A392RYF2-F1
#
_cell.length_a   1.000
_cell.length_b   1.000
_cell.length_c   1.000
_cell.angle_alpha   90.00
_cell.angle_beta   90.00
_cell.angle_gamma   90.00
#
_symmetry.space_group_name_H-M   'P 1'
#
loop_
_entity.id
_entity.type
_entity.pdbx_description
1 polymer ?
#
loop_
_entity_poly.entity_id
_entity_poly.type
_entity_poly.pdbx_seq_one_letter_code
_entity_poly.pdbx_strand_id
1 'polypeptide(L)' 'MPTATSATSTTDELAAHSSSGADRVGTVWKKPAIGRYKCNIDASISAQRDRVGLGMCIHDDEGRFVLAK' A
#
# COMPACT_ATOMS: atom_id res chain seq x y z
N MET A 1 -18.86 -16.24 -41.71
CA MET A 1 -18.80 -17.04 -40.47
C MET A 1 -17.58 -16.59 -39.68
N PRO A 2 -17.71 -15.78 -38.62
CA PRO A 2 -16.59 -15.49 -37.73
C PRO A 2 -16.48 -16.57 -36.64
N THR A 3 -15.30 -17.18 -36.51
CA THR A 3 -14.97 -18.10 -35.42
C THR A 3 -14.63 -17.27 -34.18
N ALA A 4 -15.33 -17.52 -33.07
CA ALA A 4 -15.07 -16.88 -31.79
C ALA A 4 -13.89 -17.57 -31.09
N THR A 5 -12.81 -16.83 -30.84
CA THR A 5 -11.73 -17.26 -29.94
C THR A 5 -12.10 -16.87 -28.52
N SER A 6 -12.40 -17.85 -27.67
CA SER A 6 -12.61 -17.65 -26.23
C SER A 6 -11.29 -17.30 -25.55
N ALA A 7 -11.23 -16.13 -24.90
CA ALA A 7 -10.12 -15.75 -24.04
C ALA A 7 -10.31 -16.38 -22.65
N THR A 8 -9.37 -17.25 -22.27
CA THR A 8 -9.25 -17.82 -20.93
C THR A 8 -8.99 -16.70 -19.92
N SER A 9 -9.89 -16.52 -18.95
CA SER A 9 -9.70 -15.58 -17.85
C SER A 9 -8.83 -16.24 -16.77
N THR A 10 -7.52 -16.01 -16.81
CA THR A 10 -6.63 -16.34 -15.69
C THR A 10 -6.83 -15.30 -14.59
N THR A 11 -7.40 -15.75 -13.48
CA THR A 11 -7.50 -14.99 -12.23
C THR A 11 -6.10 -14.87 -11.64
N ASP A 12 -5.45 -13.72 -11.86
CA ASP A 12 -4.22 -13.37 -11.16
C ASP A 12 -4.54 -13.16 -9.67
N GLU A 13 -4.18 -14.14 -8.85
CA GLU A 13 -4.13 -14.01 -7.41
C GLU A 13 -3.17 -12.88 -7.04
N LEU A 14 -3.68 -11.90 -6.29
CA LEU A 14 -2.86 -10.94 -5.56
C LEU A 14 -2.08 -11.71 -4.49
N ALA A 15 -0.91 -12.23 -4.85
CA ALA A 15 0.08 -12.68 -3.88
C ALA A 15 0.52 -11.46 -3.08
N ALA A 16 -0.13 -11.23 -1.94
CA ALA A 16 0.42 -10.41 -0.90
C ALA A 16 1.83 -10.94 -0.62
N HIS A 17 2.83 -10.07 -0.70
CA HIS A 17 4.15 -10.36 -0.20
C HIS A 17 3.98 -10.66 1.28
N SER A 18 3.83 -11.95 1.61
CA SER A 18 3.88 -12.45 2.96
C SER A 18 5.29 -12.17 3.42
N SER A 19 5.53 -10.99 4.00
CA SER A 19 6.72 -10.76 4.79
C SER A 19 6.65 -11.82 5.88
N SER A 20 7.45 -12.88 5.74
CA SER A 20 7.66 -13.85 6.80
C SER A 20 7.89 -13.03 8.06
N GLY A 21 7.08 -13.26 9.09
CA GLY A 21 7.04 -12.44 10.31
C GLY A 21 8.33 -12.44 11.12
N ALA A 22 9.42 -12.99 10.58
CA ALA A 22 10.71 -13.19 11.22
C ALA A 22 11.73 -12.05 10.95
N ASP A 23 11.56 -11.22 9.90
CA ASP A 23 12.46 -10.08 9.63
C ASP A 23 11.91 -8.73 10.11
N ARG A 24 10.68 -8.71 10.62
CA ARG A 24 10.17 -7.57 11.37
C ARG A 24 10.68 -7.70 12.81
N VAL A 25 11.94 -7.34 13.06
CA VAL A 25 12.24 -6.73 14.37
C VAL A 25 11.30 -5.54 14.43
N GLY A 26 10.15 -5.76 15.06
CA GLY A 26 8.99 -4.89 14.93
C GLY A 26 9.38 -3.54 15.47
N THR A 27 9.69 -2.61 14.58
CA THR A 27 9.77 -1.20 14.92
C THR A 27 8.37 -0.81 15.34
N VAL A 28 8.06 -1.03 16.62
CA VAL A 28 6.82 -0.61 17.25
C VAL A 28 6.80 0.90 17.07
N TRP A 29 5.76 1.40 16.42
CA TRP A 29 5.61 2.83 16.24
C TRP A 29 5.65 3.52 17.61
N LYS A 30 6.50 4.54 17.73
CA LYS A 30 6.55 5.41 18.89
C LYS A 30 6.02 6.78 18.48
N LYS A 31 5.27 7.42 19.39
CA LYS A 31 4.82 8.79 19.23
C LYS A 31 6.02 9.69 18.89
N PRO A 32 5.93 10.59 17.89
CA PRO A 32 7.00 11.54 17.61
C PRO A 32 7.27 12.44 18.83
N ALA A 33 8.46 13.03 18.89
CA ALA A 33 8.73 14.12 19.83
C ALA A 33 7.83 15.33 19.50
N ILE A 34 7.60 16.17 20.51
CA ILE A 34 6.76 17.36 20.36
C ILE A 34 7.26 18.23 19.19
N GLY A 35 6.32 18.67 18.34
CA GLY A 35 6.62 19.46 17.14
C GLY A 35 7.21 18.68 15.96
N ARG A 36 7.24 17.34 16.01
CA ARG A 36 7.61 16.49 14.86
C ARG A 36 6.39 15.79 14.26
N TYR A 37 6.46 15.54 12.96
CA TYR A 37 5.39 14.87 12.23
C TYR A 37 5.67 13.36 12.05
N LYS A 38 4.59 12.59 11.97
CA LYS A 38 4.57 11.24 11.43
C LYS A 38 4.12 11.31 9.97
N CYS A 39 4.83 10.64 9.07
CA CYS A 39 4.36 10.42 7.71
C CYS A 39 4.12 8.93 7.49
N ASN A 40 2.98 8.59 6.89
CA ASN A 40 2.70 7.27 6.32
C ASN A 40 2.79 7.40 4.81
N ILE A 41 3.50 6.48 4.17
CA ILE A 41 3.64 6.40 2.71
C ILE A 41 3.28 4.98 2.32
N ASP A 42 2.29 4.85 1.44
CA ASP A 42 1.80 3.56 0.97
C ASP A 42 1.80 3.54 -0.55
N ALA A 43 1.99 2.35 -1.10
CA ALA A 43 1.89 2.06 -2.52
C ALA A 43 0.87 0.95 -2.74
N SER A 44 0.08 1.09 -3.80
CA SER A 44 -0.84 0.08 -4.27
C SER A 44 -0.50 -0.26 -5.71
N ILE A 45 -0.48 -1.55 -6.04
CA ILE A 45 -0.27 -2.03 -7.41
C ILE A 45 -1.53 -2.76 -7.83
N SER A 46 -2.07 -2.39 -8.99
CA SER A 46 -3.24 -3.03 -9.58
C SER A 46 -2.85 -3.65 -10.90
N ALA A 47 -2.59 -4.96 -10.88
CA ALA A 47 -2.25 -5.74 -12.08
C ALA A 47 -3.37 -5.66 -13.13
N GLN A 48 -4.63 -5.79 -12.71
CA GLN A 48 -5.80 -5.70 -13.59
C GLN A 48 -5.92 -4.36 -14.33
N ARG A 49 -5.42 -3.28 -13.73
CA ARG A 49 -5.51 -1.93 -14.29
C ARG A 49 -4.19 -1.46 -14.89
N ASP A 50 -3.13 -2.28 -14.77
CA ASP A 50 -1.73 -1.93 -15.04
C ASP A 50 -1.36 -0.55 -14.47
N ARG A 51 -1.70 -0.33 -13.20
CA ARG A 51 -1.51 0.97 -12.53
C ARG A 51 -0.89 0.80 -11.16
N VAL A 52 -0.10 1.81 -10.79
CA VAL A 52 0.43 2.01 -9.45
C VAL A 52 -0.19 3.27 -8.85
N GLY A 53 -0.71 3.16 -7.64
CA GLY A 53 -1.15 4.30 -6.83
C GLY A 53 -0.16 4.53 -5.70
N LEU A 54 0.27 5.79 -5.52
CA LEU A 54 1.08 6.21 -4.38
C LEU A 54 0.23 7.15 -3.53
N GLY A 55 0.23 6.91 -2.22
CA GLY A 55 -0.46 7.75 -1.25
C GLY A 55 0.48 8.11 -0.11
N MET A 56 0.38 9.35 0.36
CA MET A 56 1.03 9.75 1.61
C MET A 56 0.08 10.54 2.50
N CYS A 57 0.26 10.43 3.82
CA CYS A 57 -0.38 11.32 4.77
C CYS A 57 0.56 11.73 5.89
N ILE A 58 0.28 12.90 6.47
CA ILE A 58 1.04 13.49 7.58
C ILE A 58 0.11 13.64 8.76
N HIS A 59 0.61 13.24 9.93
CA HIS A 59 0.01 13.51 11.22
C HIS A 59 0.98 14.29 12.09
N ASP A 60 0.48 15.16 12.95
CA ASP A 60 1.30 15.86 13.95
C ASP A 60 1.74 14.91 15.08
N ASP A 61 2.46 15.47 16.04
CA ASP A 61 2.95 14.77 17.23
C ASP A 61 1.81 14.25 18.09
N GLU A 62 0.64 14.89 18.08
CA GLU A 62 -0.59 14.42 18.75
C GLU A 62 -1.36 13.36 17.95
N GLY A 63 -0.90 13.05 16.74
CA GLY A 63 -1.55 12.09 15.84
C GLY A 63 -2.76 12.66 15.10
N ARG A 64 -2.94 13.99 15.08
CA ARG A 64 -4.00 14.63 14.30
C ARG A 64 -3.59 14.70 12.84
N PHE A 65 -4.57 14.52 11.96
CA PHE A 65 -4.38 14.66 10.52
C PHE A 65 -3.96 16.08 10.16
N VAL A 66 -2.95 16.20 9.30
CA VAL A 66 -2.46 17.47 8.76
C VAL A 66 -2.77 17.57 7.27
N LEU A 67 -2.29 16.61 6.47
CA LEU A 67 -2.48 16.58 5.01
C LEU A 67 -2.33 15.17 4.43
N ALA A 68 -2.83 14.96 3.21
CA ALA A 68 -2.61 13.76 2.39
C ALA A 68 -2.48 14.08 0.89
N LYS A 69 -1.82 13.19 0.13
CA LYS A 69 -1.60 13.31 -1.32
C LYS A 69 -1.59 11.94 -2.00
#